data_AF-A0A2A5GSB2-F1
#
_entry.id   AF-A0A2A5GSB2-F1
#
_cell.length_a   1.000
_cell.length_b   1.000
_cell.length_c   1.000
_cell.angle_alpha   90.00
_cell.angle_beta   90.00
_cell.angle_gamma   90.00
#
_symmetry.space_group_name_H-M   'P 1'
#
loop_
_entity.id
_entity.type
_entity.pdbx_description
1 polymer ?
#
loop_
_entity_poly.entity_id
_entity_poly.type
_entity_poly.pdbx_seq_one_letter_code
_entity_poly.pdbx_strand_id
1 'polypeptide(L)' 'MKSEKIKFKNALGHELAARIEFPDDAPKSYALFAHCFTCNKNLT' A
#
# COMPACT_ATOMS: atom_id res chain seq x y z
N MET A 1 9.55 -13.71 2.40
CA MET A 1 9.05 -12.34 2.19
C MET A 1 8.16 -11.93 3.35
N LYS A 2 8.31 -10.71 3.89
CA LYS A 2 7.47 -10.17 4.98
C LYS A 2 6.48 -9.17 4.41
N SER A 3 5.24 -9.22 4.88
CA SER A 3 4.26 -8.19 4.55
C SER A 3 3.71 -7.51 5.79
N GLU A 4 3.58 -6.19 5.71
CA GLU A 4 3.16 -5.34 6.81
C GLU A 4 1.99 -4.45 6.41
N LYS A 5 0.92 -4.46 7.20
CA LYS A 5 -0.20 -3.53 7.05
C LYS A 5 0.10 -2.27 7.82
N ILE A 6 -0.04 -1.11 7.18
CA ILE A 6 0.23 0.19 7.78
C ILE A 6 -0.98 1.12 7.63
N LYS A 7 -1.05 2.11 8.51
CA LYS A 7 -2.01 3.21 8.45
C LYS A 7 -1.27 4.53 8.58
N PHE A 8 -1.68 5.53 7.80
CA PHE A 8 -1.09 6.87 7.85
C PHE A 8 -2.14 7.92 7.48
N LYS A 9 -1.93 9.17 7.91
CA LYS A 9 -2.83 10.28 7.57
C LYS A 9 -2.37 10.98 6.29
N ASN A 10 -3.32 11.36 5.44
CA ASN A 10 -3.06 12.28 4.33
C ASN A 10 -3.05 13.74 4.81
N ALA A 11 -2.80 14.68 3.88
CA ALA A 11 -2.76 16.11 4.18
C ALA A 11 -4.10 16.68 4.73
N LEU A 12 -5.23 16.04 4.41
CA LEU A 12 -6.56 16.41 4.92
C LEU A 12 -6.90 15.73 6.26
N GLY A 13 -5.96 14.94 6.82
CA GLY A 13 -6.16 14.22 8.07
C GLY A 13 -6.92 12.90 7.95
N HIS A 14 -7.31 12.49 6.74
CA HIS A 14 -7.95 11.19 6.53
C HIS A 14 -6.97 10.04 6.77
N GLU A 15 -7.38 9.03 7.53
CA GLU A 15 -6.60 7.81 7.73
C GLU A 15 -6.70 6.92 6.49
N LEU A 16 -5.56 6.61 5.88
CA LEU A 16 -5.42 5.71 4.74
C LEU A 16 -4.76 4.41 5.21
N ALA A 17 -5.19 3.30 4.62
CA ALA A 17 -4.57 1.98 4.84
C ALA A 17 -3.72 1.61 3.61
N ALA A 18 -2.55 1.02 3.86
CA ALA A 18 -1.69 0.46 2.82
C ALA A 18 -0.99 -0.81 3.32
N ARG A 19 -0.22 -1.43 2.43
CA ARG A 19 0.57 -2.62 2.71
C ARG A 19 1.96 -2.46 2.11
N ILE A 20 2.97 -2.84 2.88
CA ILE A 20 4.37 -2.88 2.41
C ILE A 20 4.74 -4.34 2.24
N GLU A 21 5.20 -4.69 1.04
CA GLU A 21 5.82 -5.98 0.73
C GLU A 21 7.33 -5.82 0.81
N PHE A 22 7.96 -6.57 1.72
CA PHE A 22 9.40 -6.60 1.87
C PHE A 22 9.99 -7.87 1.23
N PRO A 23 11.14 -7.74 0.53
CA PRO A 23 11.96 -8.89 0.19
C PRO A 23 12.52 -9.56 1.45
N ASP A 24 13.12 -10.73 1.30
CA ASP A 24 13.76 -11.43 2.43
C ASP A 24 15.06 -10.75 2.90
N ASP A 25 15.78 -10.11 1.97
CA ASP A 25 16.98 -9.33 2.25
C ASP A 25 16.69 -7.82 2.39
N ALA A 26 17.73 -7.02 2.64
CA ALA A 26 17.63 -5.57 2.71
C ALA A 26 17.08 -4.98 1.37
N PRO A 27 16.03 -4.13 1.41
CA PRO A 27 15.52 -3.48 0.21
C PRO A 27 16.60 -2.60 -0.44
N LYS A 28 16.87 -2.81 -1.73
CA LYS A 28 17.78 -1.94 -2.51
C LYS A 28 17.14 -0.58 -2.83
N SER A 29 15.82 -0.55 -2.95
CA SER A 29 15.02 0.63 -3.27
C SER A 29 13.56 0.38 -2.89
N TYR A 30 12.78 1.46 -2.80
CA TYR A 30 11.34 1.41 -2.59
C TYR A 30 10.60 1.94 -3.80
N ALA A 31 9.43 1.38 -4.07
CA ALA A 31 8.52 1.87 -5.08
C ALA A 31 7.11 2.02 -4.47
N LEU A 32 6.41 3.07 -4.86
CA LEU A 32 4.99 3.21 -4.55
C LEU A 32 4.19 2.53 -5.65
N PHE A 33 3.43 1.50 -5.29
CA PHE A 33 2.57 0.81 -6.24
C PHE A 33 1.12 1.28 -6.10
N ALA A 34 0.79 2.40 -6.76
CA ALA A 34 -0.60 2.86 -6.87
C ALA A 34 -1.30 2.07 -7.97
N HIS A 35 -2.25 1.22 -7.58
CA HIS A 35 -2.94 0.32 -8.51
C HIS A 35 -4.45 0.30 -8.23
N CYS A 36 -5.18 -0.27 -9.18
CA CYS A 36 -6.63 -0.36 -9.17
C CYS A 36 -7.08 -1.80 -9.42
N PHE A 37 -6.47 -2.77 -8.70
CA PHE A 37 -6.71 -4.20 -8.96
C PHE A 37 -8.16 -4.61 -8.74
N THR A 38 -8.88 -3.88 -7.88
CA THR A 38 -10.30 -4.04 -7.60
C THR A 38 -11.18 -3.00 -8.31
N CYS A 39 -10.61 -2.14 -9.17
CA CYS A 39 -11.38 -1.10 -9.86
C CYS A 39 -12.19 -1.64 -11.05
N ASN A 40 -12.25 -2.97 -11.25
CA ASN A 40 -13.17 -3.55 -12.21
C ASN A 40 -14.51 -3.90 -11.53
N LYS A 41 -15.55 -3.19 -11.97
CA LYS A 41 -16.98 -3.51 -11.91
C LYS A 41 -17.56 -3.87 -10.53
N ASN A 42 -17.88 -2.83 -9.76
CA ASN A 42 -19.09 -2.65 -8.94
C ASN A 42 -18.74 -1.88 -7.66
N LEU A 43 -18.80 -0.55 -7.79
CA LEU A 43 -19.01 0.37 -6.66
C LEU A 43 -20.53 0.56 -6.48
N THR A 44 -21.28 -0.54 -6.33
CA THR A 44 -22.71 -0.51 -5.97
C THR A 44 -22.88 -0.73 -4.49
#